data_AF-A0A8T1Q321-F1
#
_entry.id   AF-A0A8T1Q321-F1
#
_cell.length_a   1.000
_cell.length_b   1.000
_cell.length_c   1.000
_cell.angle_alpha   90.00
_cell.angle_beta   90.00
_cell.angle_gamma   90.00
#
_symmetry.space_group_name_H-M   'P 1'
#
loop_
_entity.id
_entity.type
_entity.pdbx_description
1 polymer ?
#
loop_
_entity_poly.entity_id
_entity_poly.type
_entity_poly.pdbx_seq_one_letter_code
_entity_poly.pdbx_strand_id
1 'polypeptide(L)'
;MSRVSVVHHLAIFTAQVIGNSYHNAIHSGFDDHKSGHKARISFKYAASRGVYGTPSFFINGFFLPDAGSATNYTGWRSFIDPLLNGNQGSV
;
A
#
# COMPACT_ATOMS: atom_id res chain seq x y z
N MET A 1 -11.38 -16.17 18.19
CA MET A 1 -10.20 -16.66 17.41
C MET A 1 -8.93 -16.07 17.99
N SER A 2 -7.84 -16.83 18.06
CA SER A 2 -6.52 -16.35 18.51
C SER A 2 -5.67 -15.87 17.32
N ARG A 3 -4.65 -15.04 17.57
CA ARG A 3 -3.68 -14.62 16.53
C ARG A 3 -3.10 -15.84 15.79
N VAL A 4 -2.68 -16.85 16.55
CA VAL A 4 -2.11 -18.09 16.01
C VAL A 4 -3.10 -18.78 15.07
N SER A 5 -4.37 -18.91 15.47
CA SER A 5 -5.38 -19.54 14.62
C SER A 5 -5.65 -18.76 13.33
N VAL A 6 -5.56 -17.43 13.36
CA VAL A 6 -5.76 -16.57 12.18
C VAL A 6 -4.57 -16.67 11.23
N VAL A 7 -3.34 -16.55 11.74
CA VAL A 7 -2.11 -16.68 10.94
C VAL A 7 -2.04 -18.04 10.25
N HIS A 8 -2.36 -19.11 10.98
CA HIS A 8 -2.39 -20.46 10.43
C HIS A 8 -3.39 -20.58 9.26
N HIS A 9 -4.63 -20.09 9.43
CA HIS A 9 -5.63 -20.11 8.35
C HIS A 9 -5.19 -19.28 7.14
N LEU A 10 -4.65 -18.08 7.35
CA LEU A 10 -4.17 -17.23 6.27
C LEU A 10 -2.99 -17.86 5.52
N ALA A 11 -2.08 -18.52 6.23
CA ALA A 11 -0.95 -19.21 5.63
C ALA A 11 -1.39 -20.40 4.76
N ILE A 12 -2.37 -21.18 5.21
CA ILE A 12 -2.97 -22.27 4.41
C ILE A 12 -3.67 -21.70 3.18
N PHE A 13 -4.58 -20.74 3.39
CA PHE A 13 -5.36 -20.13 2.32
C PHE A 13 -4.45 -19.55 1.22
N THR A 14 -3.43 -18.81 1.62
CA THR A 14 -2.49 -18.18 0.67
C THR A 14 -1.67 -19.25 -0.07
N ALA A 15 -1.16 -20.26 0.64
CA ALA A 15 -0.38 -21.34 0.03
C ALA A 15 -1.21 -22.19 -0.97
N GLN A 16 -2.52 -22.34 -0.74
CA GLN A 16 -3.41 -23.00 -1.70
C GLN A 16 -3.51 -22.25 -3.03
N VAL A 17 -3.38 -20.90 -3.00
CA VAL A 17 -3.45 -20.05 -4.20
C VAL A 17 -2.10 -19.95 -4.90
N ILE A 18 -1.01 -19.79 -4.15
CA ILE A 18 0.32 -19.49 -4.73
C ILE A 18 1.30 -20.66 -4.72
N GLY A 19 0.91 -21.81 -4.16
CA GLY A 19 1.70 -23.04 -4.08
C GLY A 19 2.07 -23.44 -2.65
N ASN A 20 1.84 -24.72 -2.31
CA ASN A 20 2.08 -25.27 -0.98
C ASN A 20 3.55 -25.17 -0.51
N SER A 21 4.49 -25.11 -1.45
CA SER A 21 5.92 -24.88 -1.15
C SER A 21 6.18 -23.56 -0.42
N TYR A 22 5.28 -22.57 -0.55
CA TYR A 22 5.42 -21.27 0.11
C TYR A 22 4.82 -21.22 1.52
N HIS A 23 4.15 -22.28 2.00
CA HIS A 23 3.46 -22.26 3.29
C HIS A 23 4.35 -21.78 4.44
N ASN A 24 5.55 -22.35 4.58
CA ASN A 24 6.49 -21.98 5.63
C ASN A 24 6.96 -20.51 5.50
N ALA A 25 7.22 -20.06 4.27
CA ALA A 25 7.62 -18.69 4.01
C ALA A 25 6.50 -17.70 4.39
N ILE A 26 5.26 -17.97 4.00
CA ILE A 26 4.08 -17.16 4.36
C ILE A 26 3.90 -17.13 5.88
N HIS A 27 3.90 -18.30 6.51
CA HIS A 27 3.73 -18.41 7.96
C HIS A 27 4.80 -17.63 8.72
N SER A 28 6.08 -17.84 8.37
CA SER A 28 7.21 -17.11 8.98
C SER A 28 7.16 -15.61 8.73
N GLY A 29 6.59 -15.17 7.59
CA GLY A 29 6.44 -13.76 7.25
C GLY A 29 5.53 -12.99 8.21
N PHE A 30 4.56 -13.66 8.86
CA PHE A 30 3.73 -13.05 9.90
C PHE A 30 4.48 -12.80 11.22
N ASP A 31 5.61 -13.48 11.44
CA ASP A 31 6.47 -13.30 12.61
C ASP A 31 7.77 -12.53 12.27
N ASP A 32 7.98 -12.16 11.01
CA ASP A 32 9.12 -11.33 10.59
C ASP A 32 8.99 -9.89 11.15
N HIS A 33 9.95 -9.52 11.99
CA HIS A 33 9.99 -8.22 12.64
C HIS A 33 10.04 -7.06 11.64
N LYS A 34 10.76 -7.21 10.51
CA LYS A 34 10.89 -6.14 9.51
C LYS A 34 9.55 -5.87 8.82
N SER A 35 8.84 -6.93 8.44
CA SER A 35 7.50 -6.86 7.83
C SER A 35 6.49 -6.25 8.80
N GLY A 36 6.49 -6.70 10.05
CA GLY A 36 5.65 -6.13 11.12
C GLY A 36 5.92 -4.64 11.36
N HIS A 37 7.19 -4.22 11.34
CA HIS A 37 7.58 -2.81 11.49
C HIS A 37 7.07 -1.95 10.32
N LYS A 38 7.24 -2.43 9.07
CA LYS A 38 6.74 -1.75 7.87
C LYS A 38 5.22 -1.59 7.90
N ALA A 39 4.48 -2.64 8.25
CA ALA A 39 3.02 -2.59 8.37
C ALA A 39 2.55 -1.53 9.39
N ARG A 40 3.24 -1.44 10.55
CA ARG A 40 2.97 -0.41 11.56
C ARG A 40 3.24 1.01 11.04
N ILE A 41 4.32 1.21 10.30
CA ILE A 41 4.62 2.51 9.67
C ILE A 41 3.54 2.87 8.66
N SER A 42 3.17 1.94 7.77
CA SER A 42 2.14 2.16 6.75
C SER A 42 0.79 2.51 7.38
N PHE A 43 0.38 1.81 8.44
CA PHE A 43 -0.84 2.14 9.18
C PHE A 43 -0.80 3.55 9.78
N LYS A 44 0.30 3.90 10.45
CA LYS A 44 0.47 5.25 11.03
C LYS A 44 0.47 6.34 9.96
N TYR A 45 1.09 6.10 8.82
CA TYR A 45 1.11 7.03 7.69
C TYR A 45 -0.30 7.26 7.13
N ALA A 46 -1.09 6.20 6.92
CA ALA A 46 -2.47 6.33 6.45
C ALA A 46 -3.34 7.09 7.47
N ALA A 47 -3.24 6.73 8.75
CA ALA A 47 -4.00 7.36 9.82
C ALA A 47 -3.64 8.86 9.99
N SER A 48 -2.36 9.22 9.96
CA SER A 48 -1.93 10.62 10.09
C SER A 48 -2.33 11.49 8.89
N ARG A 49 -2.64 10.87 7.76
CA ARG A 49 -3.12 11.52 6.55
C ARG A 49 -4.64 11.49 6.39
N GLY A 50 -5.37 11.02 7.40
CA GLY A 50 -6.83 10.97 7.39
C GLY A 50 -7.42 10.02 6.33
N VAL A 51 -6.67 9.00 5.91
CA VAL A 51 -7.17 8.01 4.92
C VAL A 51 -8.29 7.19 5.55
N TYR A 52 -9.51 7.34 5.04
CA TYR A 52 -10.70 6.60 5.49
C TYR A 52 -11.27 5.67 4.40
N GLY A 53 -10.71 5.68 3.19
CA GLY A 53 -11.19 4.89 2.06
C GLY A 53 -10.11 4.63 1.02
N THR A 54 -10.32 3.60 0.18
CA THR A 54 -9.40 3.19 -0.88
C THR A 54 -10.09 3.22 -2.24
N PRO A 55 -9.40 3.62 -3.32
CA PRO A 55 -8.03 4.15 -3.33
C PRO A 55 -7.94 5.59 -2.79
N SER A 56 -6.79 5.94 -2.20
CA SER A 56 -6.42 7.31 -1.78
C SER A 56 -5.00 7.58 -2.25
N PHE A 57 -4.78 8.71 -2.93
CA PHE A 57 -3.47 9.03 -3.51
C PHE A 57 -2.89 10.31 -2.93
N PHE A 58 -1.56 10.32 -2.80
CA PHE A 58 -0.80 11.49 -2.37
C PHE A 58 0.31 11.76 -3.39
N ILE A 59 0.40 12.99 -3.90
CA ILE A 59 1.48 13.43 -4.78
C ILE A 59 2.30 14.47 -4.01
N ASN A 60 3.60 14.22 -3.82
CA ASN A 60 4.49 15.08 -3.03
C ASN A 60 3.97 15.41 -1.62
N GLY A 61 3.21 14.48 -1.02
CA GLY A 61 2.63 14.66 0.31
C GLY A 61 1.31 15.42 0.35
N PHE A 62 0.74 15.82 -0.79
CA PHE A 62 -0.59 16.43 -0.89
C PHE A 62 -1.63 15.40 -1.33
N PHE A 63 -2.79 15.40 -0.67
CA PHE A 63 -3.90 14.53 -1.04
C PHE A 63 -4.44 14.91 -2.42
N LEU A 64 -4.64 13.91 -3.28
CA LEU A 64 -5.26 14.09 -4.59
C LEU A 64 -6.77 13.86 -4.48
N PRO A 65 -7.61 14.93 -4.52
CA PRO A 65 -9.05 14.79 -4.42
C PRO A 65 -9.64 14.05 -5.63
N ASP A 66 -10.81 13.44 -5.42
CA ASP A 66 -11.65 12.82 -6.46
C ASP A 66 -11.02 11.71 -7.32
N ALA A 67 -9.91 11.14 -6.86
CA ALA A 67 -9.28 9.98 -7.49
C ALA A 67 -10.02 8.65 -7.18
N GLY A 68 -11.34 8.70 -6.97
CA GLY A 68 -12.19 7.60 -6.45
C GLY A 68 -12.11 6.27 -7.21
N SER A 69 -11.44 6.24 -8.37
CA SER A 69 -10.93 5.03 -9.01
C SER A 69 -9.48 5.27 -9.46
N ALA A 70 -8.68 4.19 -9.53
CA ALA A 70 -7.33 4.29 -10.05
C ALA A 70 -7.36 4.91 -11.46
N THR A 71 -6.83 6.13 -11.58
CA THR A 71 -6.84 6.84 -12.86
C THR A 71 -5.95 6.12 -13.89
N ASN A 72 -6.25 6.29 -15.17
CA ASN A 72 -5.47 5.70 -16.25
C ASN A 72 -4.15 6.46 -16.47
N TYR A 73 -3.30 5.95 -17.37
CA TYR A 73 -2.01 6.57 -17.69
C TYR A 73 -2.14 8.06 -18.06
N THR A 74 -3.12 8.40 -18.91
CA THR A 74 -3.37 9.79 -19.30
C THR A 74 -3.76 10.68 -18.12
N GLY A 75 -4.54 10.17 -17.17
CA GLY A 75 -4.88 10.89 -15.95
C GLY A 75 -3.67 11.12 -15.04
N TRP A 76 -2.82 10.12 -14.85
CA TRP A 76 -1.58 10.28 -14.09
C TRP A 76 -0.65 11.33 -14.71
N ARG A 77 -0.49 11.33 -16.03
CA ARG A 77 0.28 12.36 -16.73
C ARG A 77 -0.28 13.75 -16.48
N SER A 78 -1.60 13.91 -16.47
CA SER A 78 -2.23 15.21 -16.22
C SER A 78 -1.92 15.77 -14.82
N PHE A 79 -1.68 14.91 -13.83
CA PHE A 79 -1.30 15.33 -12.48
C PHE A 79 0.21 15.52 -12.30
N ILE A 80 1.03 14.65 -12.92
CA ILE A 80 2.48 14.61 -12.69
C ILE A 80 3.25 15.53 -13.65
N ASP A 81 2.92 15.54 -14.94
CA ASP A 81 3.69 16.27 -15.96
C ASP A 81 3.81 17.79 -15.64
N PRO A 82 2.75 18.48 -15.17
CA PRO A 82 2.87 19.90 -14.79
C PRO A 82 3.85 20.16 -13.63
N LEU A 83 3.98 19.20 -12.70
CA LEU A 83 4.88 19.32 -11.54
C LEU A 83 6.36 19.17 -11.93
N LEU A 84 6.65 18.58 -13.09
CA LEU A 84 8.00 18.45 -13.61
C LEU A 84 8.46 19.73 -14.31
N ASN A 85 7.53 20.47 -14.93
CA ASN A 85 7.83 21.67 -15.73
C ASN A 85 7.79 22.98 -14.92
N GLY A 86 7.10 23.02 -13.78
CA GLY A 86 7.07 24.18 -12.88
C GLY A 86 8.41 24.55 -12.23
N ASN A 87 9.45 23.72 -12.43
CA ASN A 87 10.82 24.01 -11.99
C ASN A 87 11.67 24.73 -13.06
N GLN A 88 11.13 25.02 -14.24
CA GLN A 88 11.75 25.96 -15.17
C GLN A 88 11.32 27.37 -14.76
N GLY A 89 12.09 27.96 -13.87
CA GLY A 89 11.87 29.32 -13.38
C GLY A 89 11.61 30.28 -14.53
N SER A 90 10.61 31.13 -14.34
CA SER A 90 10.57 32.47 -14.91
C SER A 90 11.90 33.16 -14.61
N VAL A 91 12.81 33.11 -15.58
CA VAL A 91 14.01 33.98 -15.65
C VAL A 91 13.63 35.24 -16.41
#